data_AF-A0A0F7Q0S2-F1
#
_entry.id   AF-A0A0F7Q0S2-F1
#
_cell.length_a   1.000
_cell.length_b   1.000
_cell.length_c   1.000
_cell.angle_alpha   90.00
_cell.angle_beta   90.00
_cell.angle_gamma   90.00
#
_symmetry.space_group_name_H-M   'P 1'
#
loop_
_entity.id
_entity.type
_entity.pdbx_description
1 polymer ?
#
loop_
_entity_poly.entity_id
_entity_poly.type
_entity_poly.pdbx_seq_one_letter_code
_entity_poly.pdbx_strand_id
1 'polypeptide(L)'
;MQELMDKRVSWVNYVENNLESEFAKRILDGSLRLRFTKDKLIHSKVYLMENKEQNTYQCFTGSMNLTETAVSKNFEQLIWDYGSKNDDLYQLYKQMYDDIKKNSATYLDEVQQKS
;
A
#
# COMPACT_ATOMS: atom_id res chain seq x y z
N MET A 1 -16.42 1.00 -12.38
CA MET A 1 -17.01 1.84 -11.32
C MET A 1 -17.86 1.02 -10.35
N GLN A 2 -18.85 0.26 -10.80
CA GLN A 2 -19.70 -0.58 -9.92
C GLN A 2 -18.89 -1.59 -9.08
N GLU A 3 -18.00 -2.37 -9.71
CA GLU A 3 -17.19 -3.37 -9.00
C GLU A 3 -16.25 -2.79 -7.92
N LEU A 4 -15.75 -1.56 -8.12
CA LEU A 4 -14.93 -0.86 -7.11
C LEU A 4 -15.79 -0.38 -5.93
N MET A 5 -17.03 0.03 -6.20
CA MET A 5 -18.02 0.39 -5.19
C MET A 5 -18.48 -0.83 -4.40
N ASP A 6 -18.72 -1.96 -5.06
CA ASP A 6 -19.13 -3.21 -4.41
C ASP A 6 -18.01 -3.76 -3.50
N LYS A 7 -16.74 -3.69 -3.96
CA LYS A 7 -15.58 -3.97 -3.11
C LYS A 7 -15.54 -3.03 -1.91
N ARG A 8 -15.89 -1.75 -2.08
CA ARG A 8 -15.84 -0.76 -0.99
C ARG A 8 -16.86 -1.02 0.09
N VAL A 9 -18.09 -1.33 -0.30
CA VAL A 9 -19.14 -1.74 0.64
C VAL A 9 -18.70 -2.99 1.43
N SER A 10 -18.10 -3.97 0.76
CA SER A 10 -17.55 -5.17 1.42
C SER A 10 -16.48 -4.85 2.48
N TRP A 11 -15.56 -3.93 2.18
CA TRP A 11 -14.48 -3.56 3.11
C TRP A 11 -14.96 -2.72 4.30
N VAL A 12 -15.87 -1.78 4.10
CA VAL A 12 -16.46 -1.00 5.21
C VAL A 12 -17.19 -1.95 6.14
N ASN A 13 -18.00 -2.85 5.58
CA ASN A 13 -18.68 -3.88 6.36
C ASN A 13 -17.67 -4.79 7.08
N TYR A 14 -16.54 -5.15 6.46
CA TYR A 14 -15.52 -5.94 7.14
C TYR A 14 -14.94 -5.21 8.35
N VAL A 15 -14.55 -3.94 8.21
CA VAL A 15 -13.98 -3.15 9.33
C VAL A 15 -15.01 -2.98 10.44
N GLU A 16 -16.24 -2.62 10.11
CA GLU A 16 -17.33 -2.41 11.09
C GLU A 16 -17.69 -3.69 11.85
N ASN A 17 -17.64 -4.86 11.18
CA ASN A 17 -17.95 -6.14 11.80
C ASN A 17 -16.74 -6.82 12.49
N ASN A 18 -15.52 -6.30 12.31
CA ASN A 18 -14.29 -6.91 12.82
C ASN A 18 -13.40 -5.90 13.55
N LEU A 19 -13.99 -5.02 14.35
CA LEU A 19 -13.29 -3.96 15.10
C LEU A 19 -12.14 -4.49 15.99
N GLU A 20 -12.22 -5.74 16.43
CA GLU A 20 -11.16 -6.35 17.25
C GLU A 20 -9.93 -6.80 16.46
N SER A 21 -10.03 -6.92 15.14
CA SER A 21 -8.90 -7.34 14.29
C SER A 21 -7.81 -6.26 14.25
N GLU A 22 -6.55 -6.69 14.24
CA GLU A 22 -5.39 -5.78 14.12
C GLU A 22 -5.51 -4.90 12.86
N PHE A 23 -5.99 -5.49 11.77
CA PHE A 23 -6.23 -4.78 10.52
C PHE A 23 -7.24 -3.63 10.70
N ALA A 24 -8.42 -3.90 11.28
CA ALA A 24 -9.43 -2.88 11.51
C ALA A 24 -8.90 -1.77 12.44
N LYS A 25 -8.22 -2.15 13.53
CA LYS A 25 -7.59 -1.20 14.46
C LYS A 25 -6.63 -0.25 13.74
N ARG A 26 -5.75 -0.80 12.90
CA ARG A 26 -4.75 -0.01 12.15
C ARG A 26 -5.35 0.87 11.05
N ILE A 27 -6.46 0.43 10.45
CA ILE A 27 -7.23 1.27 9.52
C ILE A 27 -7.87 2.45 10.29
N LEU A 28 -8.50 2.19 11.43
CA LEU A 28 -9.21 3.19 12.23
C LEU A 28 -8.28 4.21 12.90
N ASP A 29 -7.14 3.78 13.42
CA ASP A 29 -6.14 4.68 14.02
C ASP A 29 -5.25 5.39 12.97
N GLY A 30 -5.39 5.01 11.69
CA GLY A 30 -4.71 5.63 10.56
C GLY A 30 -3.24 5.26 10.40
N SER A 31 -2.74 4.28 11.17
CA SER A 31 -1.40 3.69 11.00
C SER A 31 -1.29 2.84 9.73
N LEU A 32 -2.42 2.36 9.20
CA LEU A 32 -2.54 1.75 7.88
C LEU A 32 -3.48 2.60 7.01
N ARG A 33 -3.00 3.00 5.83
CA ARG A 33 -3.78 3.80 4.88
C ARG A 33 -3.83 3.12 3.53
N LEU A 34 -5.02 2.82 3.06
CA LEU A 34 -5.25 2.21 1.75
C LEU A 34 -5.67 3.27 0.74
N ARG A 35 -5.04 3.24 -0.43
CA ARG A 35 -5.35 4.11 -1.57
C ARG A 35 -5.56 3.26 -2.81
N PHE A 36 -6.49 3.69 -3.65
CA PHE A 36 -6.80 3.00 -4.91
C PHE A 36 -6.70 3.98 -6.06
N THR A 37 -6.15 3.53 -7.18
CA THR A 37 -6.18 4.29 -8.43
C THR A 37 -7.56 4.18 -9.07
N LYS A 38 -8.01 5.27 -9.69
CA LYS A 38 -9.31 5.31 -10.39
C LYS A 38 -9.19 4.88 -11.85
N ASP A 39 -8.10 5.31 -12.51
CA ASP A 39 -8.01 5.21 -13.99
C ASP A 39 -6.82 4.37 -14.48
N LYS A 40 -5.68 4.39 -13.78
CA LYS A 40 -4.46 3.69 -14.22
C LYS A 40 -4.21 2.42 -13.42
N LEU A 41 -3.96 1.32 -14.12
CA LEU A 41 -3.49 0.08 -13.52
C LEU A 41 -2.06 0.27 -13.00
N ILE A 42 -1.84 0.03 -11.71
CA ILE A 42 -0.50 -0.09 -11.14
C ILE A 42 -0.15 -1.57 -11.13
N HIS A 43 0.84 -1.96 -11.93
CA HIS A 43 1.33 -3.33 -11.95
C HIS A 43 2.66 -3.51 -11.20
N SER A 44 3.28 -2.43 -10.71
CA SER A 44 4.48 -2.49 -9.89
C SER A 44 4.18 -3.13 -8.53
N LYS A 45 5.07 -4.02 -8.07
CA LYS A 45 5.08 -4.56 -6.69
C LYS A 45 6.34 -4.05 -6.03
N VAL A 46 6.17 -3.07 -5.13
CA VAL A 46 7.28 -2.36 -4.50
C VAL A 46 7.00 -2.23 -3.02
N TYR A 47 7.96 -2.66 -2.20
CA TYR A 47 7.92 -2.58 -0.76
C TYR A 47 9.06 -1.68 -0.30
N LEU A 48 8.77 -0.41 -0.03
CA LEU A 48 9.73 0.57 0.44
C LEU A 48 9.59 0.75 1.95
N MET A 49 10.64 0.47 2.70
CA MET A 49 10.72 0.68 4.15
C MET A 49 11.79 1.72 4.45
N GLU A 50 11.48 2.64 5.34
CA GLU A 50 12.39 3.70 5.76
C GLU A 50 12.69 3.57 7.25
N ASN A 51 13.97 3.60 7.63
CA ASN A 51 14.38 3.83 9.00
C ASN A 51 14.75 5.31 9.16
N LYS A 52 13.91 6.05 9.90
CA LYS A 52 14.10 7.49 10.11
C LYS A 52 15.29 7.81 11.01
N GLU A 53 15.56 6.98 12.02
CA GLU A 53 16.63 7.22 13.01
C GLU A 53 18.00 7.02 12.37
N GLN A 54 18.13 6.02 11.49
CA GLN A 54 19.39 5.68 10.82
C GLN A 54 19.55 6.36 9.46
N ASN A 55 18.53 7.10 8.99
CA ASN A 55 18.48 7.67 7.65
C ASN A 55 18.72 6.63 6.51
N THR A 56 18.20 5.41 6.69
CA THR A 56 18.36 4.31 5.74
C THR A 56 17.04 3.87 5.12
N TYR A 57 17.12 3.14 4.01
CA TYR A 57 15.97 2.51 3.37
C TYR A 57 16.28 1.07 2.98
N GLN A 58 15.22 0.30 2.78
CA GLN A 58 15.24 -0.97 2.08
C GLN A 58 14.10 -0.95 1.06
N CYS A 59 14.35 -1.45 -0.14
CA CYS A 59 13.35 -1.56 -1.19
C CYS A 59 13.37 -2.99 -1.74
N PHE A 60 12.20 -3.64 -1.73
CA PHE A 60 12.01 -4.89 -2.47
C PHE A 60 11.16 -4.61 -3.70
N THR A 61 11.62 -5.04 -4.86
CA THR A 61 10.90 -4.89 -6.14
C THR A 61 11.04 -6.15 -6.97
N GLY A 62 9.99 -6.53 -7.70
CA GLY A 62 10.02 -7.70 -8.56
C GLY A 62 8.64 -8.26 -8.88
N SER A 63 8.57 -9.57 -9.09
CA SER A 63 7.35 -10.25 -9.52
C SER A 63 6.35 -10.52 -8.38
N MET A 64 6.85 -10.57 -7.14
CA MET A 64 6.08 -11.05 -5.98
C MET A 64 4.95 -10.09 -5.59
N ASN A 65 3.71 -10.55 -5.78
CA ASN A 65 2.53 -9.91 -5.21
C ASN A 65 2.44 -10.11 -3.69
N LEU A 66 1.70 -9.25 -2.99
CA LEU A 66 1.41 -9.44 -1.57
C LEU A 66 0.30 -10.47 -1.38
N THR A 67 0.59 -11.74 -1.67
CA THR A 67 -0.33 -12.87 -1.52
C THR A 67 0.38 -14.08 -0.93
N GLU A 68 -0.36 -14.93 -0.22
CA GLU A 68 0.18 -16.17 0.36
C GLU A 68 0.80 -17.07 -0.71
N THR A 69 0.19 -17.15 -1.90
CA THR A 69 0.69 -17.96 -3.00
C THR A 69 2.04 -17.47 -3.50
N ALA A 70 2.22 -16.15 -3.65
CA ALA A 70 3.50 -15.57 -4.07
C ALA A 70 4.58 -15.80 -3.01
N VAL A 71 4.22 -15.72 -1.73
CA VAL A 71 5.17 -15.90 -0.61
C VAL A 71 5.59 -17.36 -0.41
N SER A 72 4.70 -18.34 -0.67
CA SER A 72 4.91 -19.73 -0.24
C SER A 72 4.95 -20.78 -1.34
N LYS A 73 4.45 -20.48 -2.55
CA LYS A 73 4.24 -21.50 -3.60
C LYS A 73 4.88 -21.14 -4.93
N ASN A 74 4.78 -19.89 -5.35
CA ASN A 74 5.29 -19.46 -6.64
C ASN A 74 6.81 -19.38 -6.64
N PHE A 75 7.40 -19.58 -7.81
CA PHE A 75 8.77 -19.18 -8.06
C PHE A 75 8.80 -17.68 -8.39
N GLU A 76 9.14 -16.87 -7.40
CA GLU A 76 9.16 -15.41 -7.50
C GLU A 76 10.60 -14.88 -7.49
N GLN A 77 10.81 -13.73 -8.13
CA GLN A 77 12.05 -12.99 -8.04
C GLN A 77 11.81 -11.63 -7.39
N LEU A 78 12.63 -11.33 -6.38
CA LEU A 78 12.73 -10.02 -5.76
C LEU A 78 14.17 -9.53 -5.82
N ILE A 79 14.34 -8.27 -6.19
CA ILE A 79 15.56 -7.50 -6.00
C ILE A 79 15.42 -6.79 -4.66
N TRP A 80 16.47 -6.87 -3.84
CA TRP A 80 16.56 -6.18 -2.57
C TRP A 80 17.64 -5.11 -2.64
N ASP A 81 17.21 -3.86 -2.68
CA ASP A 81 18.09 -2.70 -2.56
C ASP A 81 18.07 -2.17 -1.14
N TYR A 82 19.23 -1.72 -0.65
CA TYR A 82 19.34 -1.08 0.65
C TYR A 82 20.42 0.00 0.60
N GLY A 83 20.24 1.04 1.40
CA GLY A 83 21.18 2.16 1.40
C GLY A 83 20.72 3.35 2.23
N SER A 84 21.28 4.50 1.90
CA SER A 84 20.95 5.77 2.53
C SER A 84 19.76 6.43 1.85
N LYS A 85 18.96 7.18 2.60
CA LYS A 85 17.90 8.02 2.02
C LYS A 85 18.44 9.21 1.21
N ASN A 86 19.75 9.40 1.17
CA ASN A 86 20.39 10.39 0.31
C ASN A 86 20.76 9.82 -1.07
N ASP A 87 20.61 8.52 -1.29
CA ASP A 87 20.97 7.88 -2.55
C ASP A 87 19.98 8.27 -3.66
N ASP A 88 20.49 8.49 -4.88
CA ASP A 88 19.66 8.84 -6.05
C ASP A 88 18.55 7.80 -6.30
N LEU A 89 18.87 6.52 -6.11
CA LEU A 89 17.91 5.44 -6.30
C LEU A 89 16.75 5.51 -5.29
N TYR A 90 17.00 5.90 -4.04
CA TYR A 90 15.93 6.13 -3.07
C TYR A 90 15.02 7.27 -3.51
N GLN A 91 15.60 8.36 -4.04
CA GLN A 91 14.80 9.49 -4.54
C GLN A 91 13.88 9.07 -5.69
N LEU A 92 14.34 8.19 -6.58
CA LEU A 92 13.50 7.61 -7.64
C LEU A 92 12.36 6.75 -7.07
N TYR A 93 12.64 5.88 -6.09
CA TYR A 93 11.59 5.11 -5.41
C TYR A 93 10.56 6.01 -4.75
N LYS A 94 11.03 7.09 -4.11
CA LYS A 94 10.17 8.05 -3.44
C LYS A 94 9.28 8.81 -4.41
N GLN A 95 9.85 9.28 -5.52
CA GLN A 95 9.12 9.98 -6.58
C GLN A 95 8.01 9.10 -7.18
N MET A 96 8.32 7.84 -7.49
CA MET A 96 7.32 6.89 -7.99
C MET A 96 6.17 6.68 -6.98
N TYR A 97 6.50 6.55 -5.69
CA TYR A 97 5.48 6.45 -4.64
C TYR A 97 4.59 7.70 -4.59
N ASP A 98 5.18 8.90 -4.63
CA ASP A 98 4.44 10.15 -4.56
C ASP A 98 3.56 10.37 -5.81
N ASP A 99 4.02 9.98 -6.99
CA ASP A 99 3.24 9.99 -8.22
C ASP A 99 2.03 9.05 -8.14
N ILE A 100 2.22 7.82 -7.64
CA ILE A 100 1.14 6.86 -7.38
C ILE A 100 0.14 7.43 -6.36
N LYS A 101 0.66 8.04 -5.30
CA LYS A 101 -0.16 8.62 -4.23
C LYS A 101 -1.00 9.78 -4.73
N LYS A 102 -0.43 10.68 -5.54
CA LYS A 102 -1.12 11.82 -6.15
C LYS A 102 -2.25 11.38 -7.08
N ASN A 103 -2.06 10.28 -7.80
CA ASN A 103 -3.04 9.73 -8.75
C ASN A 103 -3.97 8.66 -8.15
N SER A 104 -3.96 8.48 -6.83
CA SER A 104 -4.84 7.57 -6.11
C SER A 104 -5.73 8.34 -5.14
N ALA A 105 -6.93 7.82 -4.91
CA ALA A 105 -7.86 8.34 -3.91
C ALA A 105 -7.79 7.49 -2.64
N THR A 106 -7.95 8.13 -1.48
CA THR A 106 -8.15 7.41 -0.23
C THR A 106 -9.49 6.69 -0.29
N TYR A 107 -9.50 5.42 0.08
CA TYR A 107 -10.69 4.58 -0.04
C TYR A 107 -11.81 4.92 0.96
N LEU A 108 -11.45 5.59 2.05
CA LEU A 108 -12.31 5.83 3.22
C LEU A 108 -12.75 7.29 3.39
N ASP A 109 -12.29 8.22 2.54
CA ASP A 109 -12.56 9.67 2.73
C ASP A 109 -14.06 10.03 2.60
N GLU A 110 -14.88 9.15 2.03
CA GLU A 110 -16.33 9.37 1.95
C GLU A 110 -17.09 8.98 3.23
N VAL A 111 -16.51 8.20 4.16
CA VAL A 111 -17.19 7.87 5.44
C VAL A 111 -17.22 9.09 6.37
N GLN A 112 -16.21 9.97 6.30
CA GLN A 112 -16.13 11.16 7.17
C GLN A 112 -16.97 12.36 6.69
N GLN A 113 -17.66 12.28 5.55
CA GLN A 113 -18.52 13.38 5.06
C GLN A 113 -20.01 13.20 5.37
N LYS A 114 -20.40 12.25 6.22
CA LYS A 114 -21.74 12.24 6.82
C LYS A 114 -21.65 12.64 8.28
N SER A 115 -21.71 13.96 8.47
CA SER A 115 -22.20 14.63 9.68
C SER A 115 -23.65 14.23 9.95
#